data_AF-A0A427RZB7-F1
#
_entry.id   AF-A0A427RZB7-F1
#
_cell.length_a   1.000
_cell.length_b   1.000
_cell.length_c   1.000
_cell.angle_alpha   90.00
_cell.angle_beta   90.00
_cell.angle_gamma   90.00
#
_symmetry.space_group_name_H-M   'P 1'
#
loop_
_entity.id
_entity.type
_entity.pdbx_description
1 polymer ?
#
loop_
_entity_poly.entity_id
_entity_poly.type
_entity_poly.pdbx_seq_one_letter_code
_entity_poly.pdbx_strand_id
1 'polypeptide(L)'
;ENTTKPKFDIHLFLEGALAELHFSDHKKFMNEKRLTKDISKEVEQRIQKSIKLVQKKYKVDVLALGEVYKRHNYKKWKKIRKNWDQGENYFSDAQINVHVHSIIEHSGSALPKKVK
;
A
#
# COMPACT_ATOMS: atom_id res chain seq x y z
N GLU A 1 -29.90 -10.47 -2.14
CA GLU A 1 -28.70 -11.33 -2.09
C GLU A 1 -27.56 -10.51 -1.49
N ASN A 2 -26.92 -10.99 -0.42
CA ASN A 2 -25.76 -10.32 0.19
C ASN A 2 -24.55 -10.44 -0.75
N THR A 3 -24.39 -9.48 -1.66
CA THR A 3 -23.21 -9.41 -2.54
C THR A 3 -21.99 -9.03 -1.70
N THR A 4 -21.16 -10.02 -1.39
CA THR A 4 -19.87 -9.79 -0.71
C THR A 4 -19.06 -8.77 -1.52
N LYS A 5 -18.74 -7.63 -0.90
CA LYS A 5 -17.95 -6.56 -1.53
C LYS A 5 -16.61 -7.11 -2.03
N PRO A 6 -16.09 -6.63 -3.18
CA PRO A 6 -14.77 -7.01 -3.67
C PRO A 6 -13.71 -6.75 -2.59
N LYS A 7 -12.82 -7.73 -2.39
CA LYS A 7 -11.73 -7.64 -1.43
C LYS A 7 -10.42 -8.00 -2.12
N PHE A 8 -9.37 -7.21 -1.83
CA PHE A 8 -8.04 -7.37 -2.37
C PHE A 8 -7.02 -7.28 -1.24
N ASP A 9 -6.06 -8.19 -1.27
CA ASP A 9 -4.88 -8.17 -0.41
C ASP A 9 -3.66 -7.97 -1.33
N ILE A 10 -3.06 -6.78 -1.25
CA ILE A 10 -1.91 -6.37 -2.06
C ILE A 10 -0.65 -6.56 -1.21
N HIS A 11 0.23 -7.45 -1.64
CA HIS A 11 1.53 -7.66 -1.02
C HIS A 11 2.61 -6.95 -1.83
N LEU A 12 3.35 -6.05 -1.18
CA LEU A 12 4.43 -5.29 -1.78
C LEU A 12 5.74 -5.68 -1.08
N PHE A 13 6.74 -6.08 -1.87
CA PHE A 13 8.09 -6.36 -1.43
C PHE A 13 9.00 -5.25 -1.95
N LEU A 14 9.75 -4.62 -1.06
CA LEU A 14 10.63 -3.50 -1.35
C LEU A 14 12.03 -3.80 -0.84
N GLU A 15 13.00 -3.74 -1.74
CA GLU A 15 14.41 -3.82 -1.42
C GLU A 15 15.04 -2.45 -1.71
N GLY A 16 15.93 -1.99 -0.84
CA GLY A 16 16.51 -0.68 -1.02
C GLY A 16 17.72 -0.36 -0.16
N ALA A 17 18.40 0.69 -0.59
CA ALA A 17 19.55 1.28 0.06
C ALA A 17 19.12 2.33 1.08
N LEU A 18 19.63 2.24 2.31
CA LEU A 18 19.53 3.33 3.27
C LEU A 18 20.72 4.27 3.07
N ALA A 19 20.56 5.35 2.30
CA ALA A 19 21.67 6.26 1.99
C ALA A 19 22.21 7.01 3.22
N GLU A 20 21.31 7.62 4.00
CA GLU A 20 21.67 8.40 5.20
C GLU A 20 20.65 8.18 6.31
N LEU A 21 21.13 8.14 7.56
CA LEU A 21 20.32 8.05 8.76
C LEU A 21 20.74 9.12 9.77
N HIS A 22 19.82 10.03 10.08
CA HIS A 22 20.02 11.03 11.13
C HIS A 22 19.43 10.58 12.46
N PHE A 23 20.26 10.51 13.51
CA PHE A 23 19.82 10.03 14.83
C PHE A 23 20.13 11.03 15.94
N SER A 24 19.25 11.11 16.93
CA SER A 24 19.45 11.89 18.16
C SER A 24 19.95 11.05 19.34
N ASP A 25 19.80 9.73 19.26
CA ASP A 25 20.23 8.77 20.28
C ASP A 25 20.89 7.57 19.59
N HIS A 26 22.16 7.30 19.92
CA HIS A 26 22.97 6.23 19.35
C HIS A 26 22.34 4.83 19.57
N LYS A 27 21.52 4.61 20.60
CA LYS A 27 20.90 3.30 20.84
C LYS A 27 19.80 2.95 19.83
N LYS A 28 19.18 3.94 19.18
CA LYS A 28 18.19 3.71 18.12
C LYS A 28 18.79 3.27 16.79
N PHE A 29 20.08 3.55 16.56
CA PHE A 29 20.82 3.24 15.34
C PHE A 29 20.92 1.73 15.06
N MET A 30 20.99 0.90 16.09
CA MET A 30 21.34 -0.53 15.95
C MET A 30 20.16 -1.48 15.70
N ASN A 31 18.94 -0.98 15.49
CA ASN A 31 17.77 -1.83 15.29
C ASN A 31 17.21 -1.71 13.87
N GLU A 32 17.90 -2.36 12.93
CA GLU A 32 17.49 -2.46 11.53
C GLU A 32 16.04 -2.96 11.40
N LYS A 33 15.64 -3.97 12.20
CA LYS A 33 14.25 -4.48 12.21
C LYS A 33 13.23 -3.39 12.52
N ARG A 34 13.56 -2.46 13.42
CA ARG A 34 12.68 -1.32 13.72
C ARG A 34 12.63 -0.35 12.55
N LEU A 35 13.77 -0.03 11.94
CA LEU A 35 13.84 0.89 10.82
C LEU A 35 13.04 0.35 9.61
N THR A 36 13.25 -0.91 9.27
CA THR A 36 12.48 -1.63 8.24
C THR A 36 10.98 -1.59 8.54
N LYS A 37 10.57 -1.82 9.80
CA LYS A 37 9.15 -1.71 10.19
C LYS A 37 8.61 -0.29 10.01
N ASP A 38 9.38 0.73 10.36
CA ASP A 38 9.00 2.14 10.21
C ASP A 38 8.88 2.52 8.72
N ILE A 39 9.80 2.05 7.86
CA ILE A 39 9.74 2.21 6.40
C ILE A 39 8.49 1.54 5.83
N SER A 40 8.29 0.25 6.13
CA SER A 40 7.10 -0.51 5.70
C SER A 40 5.82 0.23 6.05
N LYS A 41 5.71 0.71 7.30
CA LYS A 41 4.52 1.43 7.78
C LYS A 41 4.30 2.75 7.04
N GLU A 42 5.35 3.54 6.83
CA GLU A 42 5.24 4.83 6.11
C GLU A 42 4.80 4.61 4.65
N VAL A 43 5.39 3.62 3.98
CA VAL A 43 5.00 3.27 2.60
C VAL A 43 3.57 2.76 2.54
N GLU A 44 3.17 1.86 3.45
CA GLU A 44 1.79 1.38 3.56
C GLU A 44 0.80 2.54 3.71
N GLN A 45 1.09 3.49 4.60
CA GLN A 45 0.24 4.66 4.80
C GLN A 45 0.13 5.55 3.55
N ARG A 46 1.23 5.73 2.80
CA ARG A 46 1.22 6.51 1.55
C ARG A 46 0.40 5.82 0.46
N ILE A 47 0.55 4.51 0.31
CA ILE A 47 -0.24 3.71 -0.64
C ILE A 47 -1.72 3.77 -0.24
N GLN A 48 -2.05 3.56 1.03
CA GLN A 48 -3.43 3.66 1.52
C GLN A 48 -4.05 5.04 1.29
N LYS A 49 -3.29 6.13 1.46
CA LYS A 49 -3.75 7.50 1.12
C LYS A 49 -4.04 7.64 -0.37
N SER A 50 -3.17 7.10 -1.22
CA SER A 50 -3.34 7.11 -2.68
C SER A 50 -4.55 6.29 -3.12
N ILE A 51 -4.74 5.10 -2.54
CA ILE A 51 -5.93 4.25 -2.73
C ILE A 51 -7.20 5.01 -2.33
N LYS A 52 -7.21 5.63 -1.14
CA LYS A 52 -8.37 6.43 -0.69
C LYS A 52 -8.67 7.58 -1.65
N LEU A 53 -7.64 8.24 -2.19
CA LEU A 53 -7.81 9.31 -3.18
C LEU A 53 -8.51 8.79 -4.44
N VAL A 54 -8.04 7.67 -5.00
CA VAL A 54 -8.65 7.11 -6.23
C VAL A 54 -10.02 6.50 -5.97
N GLN A 55 -10.29 5.93 -4.79
CA GLN A 55 -11.60 5.40 -4.41
C GLN A 55 -12.62 6.50 -4.10
N LYS A 56 -12.24 7.59 -3.43
CA LYS A 56 -13.21 8.59 -2.92
C LYS A 56 -13.31 9.84 -3.78
N LYS A 57 -12.19 10.33 -4.32
CA LYS A 57 -12.15 11.53 -5.16
C LYS A 57 -12.42 11.20 -6.62
N TYR A 58 -11.65 10.29 -7.19
CA TYR A 58 -11.71 10.00 -8.64
C TYR A 58 -12.72 8.91 -8.98
N LYS A 59 -12.98 7.98 -8.05
CA LYS A 59 -13.93 6.88 -8.19
C LYS A 59 -13.71 6.03 -9.45
N VAL A 60 -12.45 5.87 -9.84
CA VAL A 60 -12.04 5.15 -11.05
C VAL A 60 -10.88 4.24 -10.75
N ASP A 61 -10.97 2.99 -11.22
CA ASP A 61 -9.98 1.95 -11.04
C ASP A 61 -8.73 2.16 -11.91
N VAL A 62 -7.88 3.09 -11.48
CA VAL A 62 -6.55 3.30 -12.07
C VAL A 62 -5.55 2.21 -11.72
N LEU A 63 -5.91 1.30 -10.80
CA LEU A 63 -5.05 0.20 -10.32
C LEU A 63 -5.29 -1.11 -11.09
N ALA A 64 -6.25 -1.11 -12.02
CA ALA A 64 -6.69 -2.29 -12.79
C ALA A 64 -7.11 -3.49 -11.91
N LEU A 65 -7.66 -3.23 -10.72
CA LEU A 65 -8.15 -4.26 -9.80
C LEU A 65 -9.37 -5.02 -10.36
N GLY A 66 -10.16 -4.38 -11.22
CA GLY A 66 -11.30 -5.00 -11.91
C GLY A 66 -10.87 -6.17 -12.80
N GLU A 67 -9.72 -6.06 -13.46
CA GLU A 67 -9.16 -7.16 -14.26
C GLU A 67 -8.67 -8.29 -13.37
N VAL A 68 -8.08 -7.98 -12.22
CA VAL A 68 -7.72 -9.00 -11.21
C VAL A 68 -8.97 -9.73 -10.71
N TYR A 69 -10.03 -8.99 -10.35
CA TYR A 69 -11.29 -9.57 -9.88
C TYR A 69 -11.98 -10.41 -10.95
N LYS A 70 -11.97 -9.95 -12.21
CA LYS A 70 -12.50 -10.69 -13.36
C LYS A 70 -11.81 -12.05 -13.53
N ARG A 71 -10.48 -12.11 -13.40
CA ARG A 71 -9.72 -13.37 -13.51
C ARG A 71 -10.11 -14.38 -12.43
N HIS A 72 -10.29 -13.93 -11.19
CA HIS A 72 -10.54 -14.82 -10.04
C HIS A 72 -12.03 -15.09 -9.78
N ASN A 73 -12.92 -14.18 -10.21
CA ASN A 73 -14.34 -14.19 -9.85
C ASN A 73 -15.26 -13.91 -11.06
N TYR A 74 -14.94 -14.47 -12.23
CA TYR A 74 -15.60 -14.16 -13.50
C TYR A 74 -17.15 -14.16 -13.46
N LYS A 75 -17.78 -15.15 -12.79
CA LYS A 75 -19.25 -15.21 -12.64
C LYS A 75 -19.80 -13.99 -11.87
N LYS A 76 -19.12 -13.56 -10.81
CA LYS A 76 -19.49 -12.36 -10.03
C LYS A 76 -19.19 -11.09 -10.82
N TRP A 77 -18.03 -11.04 -11.49
CA TRP A 77 -17.65 -9.95 -12.38
C TRP A 77 -18.70 -9.68 -13.45
N LYS A 78 -19.27 -10.70 -14.11
CA LYS A 78 -20.34 -10.51 -15.09
C LYS A 78 -21.54 -9.72 -14.56
N LYS A 79 -21.87 -9.89 -13.27
CA LYS A 79 -22.97 -9.18 -12.61
C LYS A 79 -22.62 -7.72 -12.32
N ILE A 80 -21.39 -7.45 -11.88
CA ILE A 80 -20.99 -6.12 -11.39
C ILE A 80 -20.25 -5.26 -12.43
N ARG A 81 -19.75 -5.82 -13.53
CA ARG A 81 -18.83 -5.16 -14.48
C ARG A 81 -19.31 -3.81 -15.02
N LYS A 82 -20.63 -3.65 -15.23
CA LYS A 82 -21.22 -2.40 -15.71
C LYS A 82 -21.23 -1.30 -14.64
N ASN A 83 -21.20 -1.72 -13.37
CA ASN A 83 -21.22 -0.86 -12.19
C ASN A 83 -19.84 -0.77 -11.50
N TRP A 84 -18.75 -1.20 -12.16
CA TRP A 84 -17.44 -1.28 -11.52
C TRP A 84 -16.89 0.11 -11.14
N ASP A 85 -16.70 0.96 -12.14
CA ASP A 85 -16.29 2.37 -11.99
C ASP A 85 -17.47 3.35 -12.18
N GLN A 86 -18.65 2.82 -12.51
CA GLN A 86 -19.86 3.59 -12.82
C GLN A 86 -21.04 3.08 -11.97
N GLY A 87 -22.19 3.76 -12.00
CA GLY A 87 -23.38 3.31 -11.26
C GLY A 87 -23.12 3.15 -9.75
N GLU A 88 -23.30 1.94 -9.23
CA GLU A 88 -23.03 1.59 -7.82
C GLU A 88 -21.55 1.74 -7.42
N ASN A 89 -20.64 1.79 -8.40
CA ASN A 89 -19.19 1.97 -8.24
C ASN A 89 -18.56 1.00 -7.22
N TYR A 90 -18.59 -0.29 -7.56
CA TYR A 90 -18.00 -1.35 -6.73
C TYR A 90 -16.52 -1.13 -6.40
N PHE A 91 -15.78 -0.40 -7.25
CA PHE A 91 -14.38 -0.04 -6.98
C PHE A 91 -14.24 0.89 -5.76
N SER A 92 -15.07 1.93 -5.65
CA SER A 92 -15.03 2.93 -4.56
C SER A 92 -15.26 2.33 -3.17
N ASP A 93 -15.91 1.17 -3.13
CA ASP A 93 -16.31 0.43 -1.94
C ASP A 93 -15.54 -0.88 -1.73
N ALA A 94 -14.62 -1.20 -2.64
CA ALA A 94 -13.78 -2.38 -2.52
C ALA A 94 -12.89 -2.29 -1.26
N GLN A 95 -12.80 -3.39 -0.52
CA GLN A 95 -11.85 -3.50 0.58
C GLN A 95 -10.46 -3.79 0.00
N ILE A 96 -9.52 -2.87 0.20
CA ILE A 96 -8.13 -3.03 -0.27
C ILE A 96 -7.22 -2.98 0.96
N ASN A 97 -6.65 -4.13 1.29
CA ASN A 97 -5.61 -4.25 2.32
C ASN A 97 -4.25 -4.23 1.63
N VAL A 98 -3.30 -3.48 2.20
CA VAL A 98 -1.94 -3.38 1.69
C VAL A 98 -0.99 -3.89 2.75
N HIS A 99 -0.14 -4.83 2.37
CA HIS A 99 0.87 -5.43 3.22
C HIS A 99 2.24 -5.11 2.62
N VAL A 100 3.03 -4.28 3.32
CA VAL A 100 4.36 -3.87 2.84
C VAL A 100 5.45 -4.58 3.62
N HIS A 101 6.23 -5.38 2.91
CA HIS A 101 7.47 -5.95 3.40
C HIS A 101 8.63 -5.17 2.80
N SER A 102 9.48 -4.59 3.64
CA SER A 102 10.70 -3.91 3.19
C SER A 102 11.93 -4.64 3.70
N ILE A 103 13.04 -4.50 2.97
CA ILE A 103 14.36 -5.00 3.32
C ILE A 103 15.35 -3.87 3.03
N ILE A 104 16.29 -3.65 3.95
CA ILE A 104 17.41 -2.74 3.73
C ILE A 104 18.58 -3.61 3.29
N GLU A 105 19.00 -3.46 2.03
CA GLU A 105 20.10 -4.28 1.50
C GLU A 105 21.46 -3.77 1.93
N HIS A 106 21.62 -2.45 1.98
CA HIS A 106 22.85 -1.80 2.41
C HIS A 106 22.54 -0.45 3.05
N SER A 107 23.41 -0.03 3.96
CA SER A 107 23.33 1.27 4.62
C SER A 107 24.60 2.09 4.38
N GLY A 108 24.41 3.39 4.18
CA GLY A 108 25.46 4.38 4.01
C GLY A 108 25.78 5.09 5.32
N SER A 109 25.65 6.41 5.34
CA SER A 109 26.15 7.23 6.45
C SER A 109 25.17 7.35 7.60
N ALA A 110 25.67 7.21 8.82
CA ALA A 110 24.92 7.47 10.05
C ALA A 110 25.41 8.77 10.69
N LEU A 111 24.56 9.79 10.75
CA LEU A 111 24.93 11.14 11.17
C LEU A 111 24.18 11.56 12.43
N PRO A 112 24.84 12.13 13.45
CA PRO A 112 24.15 12.72 14.57
C PRO A 112 23.30 13.90 14.08
N LYS A 113 22.10 14.06 14.63
CA LYS A 113 21.24 15.21 14.33
C LYS A 113 21.93 16.47 14.84
N LYS A 114 22.31 17.39 13.93
CA LYS A 114 22.90 18.68 14.33
C LYS A 114 21.90 19.45 15.19
N VAL A 115 22.25 19.66 16.46
CA VAL A 115 21.57 20.64 17.32
C VAL A 115 22.06 22.01 16.85
N LYS A 116 21.13 22.87 16.41
CA LYS A 116 21.40 24.30 16.24
C LYS A 116 21.24 24.99 17.58
#